data_AF-A0A7K4NS55-F1
#
_entry.id   AF-A0A7K4NS55-F1
#
_cell.length_a   1.000
_cell.length_b   1.000
_cell.length_c   1.000
_cell.angle_alpha   90.00
_cell.angle_beta   90.00
_cell.angle_gamma   90.00
#
_symmetry.space_group_name_H-M   'P 1'
#
loop_
_entity.id
_entity.type
_entity.pdbx_description
1 polymer ?
#
loop_
_entity_poly.entity_id
_entity_poly.type
_entity_poly.pdbx_seq_one_letter_code
_entity_poly.pdbx_strand_id
1 'polypeptide(L)'
;MNKLLVFFSLFLVASMCFVTIPNTAQADSQLDVLIKITQNTKEHLKNDIDKLSNVSQEVYDFFDDGAKETAMLVQAAEKEDASSAKQHFISAMIAFKQASLAISESESQKTPQAATYDHSQTIIKYENNIKKLKLISGKLNANIDFNQIDQLLDLAKENISKGSIEQTKEVIGKISSEGKQIQKLLYEISEQNRIHKAKQFVQKHAERINSLILQAKTFGLDETANDLAVSKIQLLQANTTGQIKQQFKIIIIHQQKVEQVKETNQAELLKLQALLVPLEKKAQRLADDLKENNTADYLLKRAFNLIEEVKQDIKELEYAPGRINDTKYLDLTIGKKIQTIKDLLIKAEKIIYISS
;
A
#
# COMPACT_ATOMS: atom_id res chain seq x y z
N MET A 1 -39.73 -2.06 9.60
CA MET A 1 -39.65 -3.42 9.02
C MET A 1 -39.15 -3.47 7.56
N ASN A 2 -38.27 -2.55 7.10
CA ASN A 2 -37.92 -2.46 5.67
C ASN A 2 -36.43 -2.11 5.39
N LYS A 3 -35.55 -2.13 6.40
CA LYS A 3 -34.12 -1.77 6.23
C LYS A 3 -33.19 -2.99 6.20
N LEU A 4 -33.46 -4.03 6.99
CA LEU A 4 -32.65 -5.25 7.07
C LEU A 4 -32.71 -6.13 5.81
N LEU A 5 -33.91 -6.40 5.27
CA LEU A 5 -34.07 -7.21 4.05
C LEU A 5 -33.63 -6.52 2.75
N VAL A 6 -33.32 -5.20 2.78
CA VAL A 6 -32.83 -4.45 1.61
C VAL A 6 -31.34 -4.69 1.37
N PHE A 7 -30.57 -5.02 2.41
CA PHE A 7 -29.14 -5.31 2.27
C PHE A 7 -28.88 -6.71 1.67
N PHE A 8 -29.67 -7.72 2.02
CA PHE A 8 -29.48 -9.09 1.52
C PHE A 8 -29.70 -9.28 0.02
N SER A 9 -30.57 -8.47 -0.59
CA SER A 9 -30.87 -8.57 -2.03
C SER A 9 -29.75 -8.03 -2.93
N LEU A 10 -28.92 -7.10 -2.42
CA LEU A 10 -27.75 -6.58 -3.15
C LEU A 10 -26.57 -7.57 -3.13
N PHE A 11 -26.49 -8.41 -2.10
CA PHE A 11 -25.37 -9.32 -1.87
C PHE A 11 -25.49 -10.67 -2.59
N LEU A 12 -26.70 -11.22 -2.71
CA LEU A 12 -26.94 -12.47 -3.43
C LEU A 12 -26.69 -12.33 -4.94
N VAL A 13 -26.77 -11.10 -5.47
CA VAL A 13 -26.46 -10.78 -6.87
C VAL A 13 -24.97 -10.61 -7.10
N ALA A 14 -24.24 -10.02 -6.14
CA ALA A 14 -22.78 -9.97 -6.19
C ALA A 14 -22.18 -11.39 -6.17
N SER A 15 -22.67 -12.29 -5.31
CA SER A 15 -22.14 -13.67 -5.19
C SER A 15 -22.31 -14.53 -6.45
N MET A 16 -23.32 -14.24 -7.30
CA MET A 16 -23.55 -15.00 -8.55
C MET A 16 -22.69 -14.54 -9.73
N CYS A 17 -22.04 -13.38 -9.67
CA CYS A 17 -21.12 -12.93 -10.73
C CYS A 17 -19.70 -13.53 -10.61
N PHE A 18 -19.36 -14.19 -9.49
CA PHE A 18 -18.02 -14.73 -9.20
C PHE A 18 -17.76 -16.15 -9.75
N VAL A 19 -18.61 -16.69 -10.63
CA VAL A 19 -18.50 -18.10 -11.05
C VAL A 19 -17.65 -18.32 -12.31
N THR A 20 -17.28 -17.31 -13.11
CA THR A 20 -16.60 -17.58 -14.40
C THR A 20 -15.61 -16.49 -14.86
N ILE A 21 -14.47 -16.30 -14.17
CA ILE A 21 -13.31 -15.62 -14.78
C ILE A 21 -12.00 -16.33 -14.38
N PRO A 22 -11.29 -17.01 -15.30
CA PRO A 22 -10.12 -17.84 -15.00
C PRO A 22 -8.79 -17.07 -15.03
N ASN A 23 -8.75 -15.79 -14.68
CA ASN A 23 -7.53 -14.98 -14.84
C ASN A 23 -6.86 -14.68 -13.49
N THR A 24 -5.75 -15.35 -13.23
CA THR A 24 -4.99 -15.31 -11.97
C THR A 24 -4.40 -13.93 -11.64
N ALA A 25 -4.19 -13.06 -12.64
CA ALA A 25 -3.70 -11.70 -12.43
C ALA A 25 -4.74 -10.75 -11.77
N GLN A 26 -6.02 -11.15 -11.75
CA GLN A 26 -7.15 -10.38 -11.21
C GLN A 26 -7.52 -10.74 -9.77
N ALA A 27 -6.86 -11.76 -9.19
CA ALA A 27 -7.22 -12.31 -7.89
C ALA A 27 -7.08 -11.27 -6.75
N ASP A 28 -5.98 -10.53 -6.68
CA ASP A 28 -5.73 -9.57 -5.59
C ASP A 28 -6.78 -8.46 -5.44
N SER A 29 -7.19 -7.83 -6.55
CA SER A 29 -8.24 -6.79 -6.50
C SER A 29 -9.60 -7.38 -6.12
N GLN A 30 -9.84 -8.63 -6.51
CA GLN A 30 -11.06 -9.36 -6.17
C GLN A 30 -11.09 -9.73 -4.68
N LEU A 31 -9.96 -10.16 -4.10
CA LEU A 31 -9.85 -10.53 -2.69
C LEU A 31 -10.06 -9.35 -1.74
N ASP A 32 -9.46 -8.20 -2.03
CA ASP A 32 -9.68 -6.96 -1.27
C ASP A 32 -11.17 -6.54 -1.30
N VAL A 33 -11.84 -6.76 -2.44
CA VAL A 33 -13.28 -6.49 -2.57
C VAL A 33 -14.10 -7.44 -1.71
N LEU A 34 -13.80 -8.75 -1.69
CA LEU A 34 -14.47 -9.71 -0.83
C LEU A 34 -14.34 -9.33 0.65
N ILE A 35 -13.14 -8.98 1.10
CA ILE A 35 -12.89 -8.53 2.49
C ILE A 35 -13.77 -7.33 2.83
N LYS A 36 -13.74 -6.28 1.99
CA LYS A 36 -14.45 -5.03 2.25
C LYS A 36 -15.96 -5.24 2.29
N ILE A 37 -16.47 -6.08 1.40
CA ILE A 37 -17.88 -6.49 1.35
C ILE A 37 -18.28 -7.17 2.67
N THR A 38 -17.51 -8.16 3.12
CA THR A 38 -17.78 -8.91 4.35
C THR A 38 -17.67 -8.03 5.61
N GLN A 39 -16.65 -7.16 5.68
CA GLN A 39 -16.47 -6.23 6.81
C GLN A 39 -17.63 -5.24 6.92
N ASN A 40 -18.08 -4.66 5.80
CA ASN A 40 -19.22 -3.75 5.80
C ASN A 40 -20.51 -4.47 6.27
N THR A 41 -20.73 -5.71 5.83
CA THR A 41 -21.87 -6.52 6.30
C THR A 41 -21.80 -6.74 7.80
N LYS A 42 -20.62 -7.13 8.32
CA LYS A 42 -20.39 -7.34 9.74
C LYS A 42 -20.69 -6.07 10.54
N GLU A 43 -20.18 -4.91 10.13
CA GLU A 43 -20.44 -3.63 10.81
C GLU A 43 -21.92 -3.24 10.78
N HIS A 44 -22.59 -3.39 9.64
CA HIS A 44 -24.01 -3.09 9.54
C HIS A 44 -24.86 -4.00 10.43
N LEU A 45 -24.61 -5.31 10.38
CA LEU A 45 -25.35 -6.27 11.18
C LEU A 45 -25.09 -6.07 12.68
N LYS A 46 -23.85 -5.76 13.07
CA LYS A 46 -23.53 -5.40 14.45
C LYS A 46 -24.34 -4.18 14.91
N ASN A 47 -24.37 -3.13 14.10
CA ASN A 47 -25.15 -1.93 14.41
C ASN A 47 -26.66 -2.20 14.54
N ASP A 48 -27.19 -3.22 13.87
CA ASP A 48 -28.59 -3.63 14.00
C ASP A 48 -28.81 -4.46 15.26
N ILE A 49 -27.91 -5.38 15.59
CA ILE A 49 -27.90 -6.13 16.86
C ILE A 49 -27.84 -5.19 18.06
N ASP A 50 -26.92 -4.21 18.04
CA ASP A 50 -26.71 -3.27 19.15
C ASP A 50 -27.92 -2.35 19.41
N LYS A 51 -28.87 -2.23 18.46
CA LYS A 51 -30.10 -1.43 18.61
C LYS A 51 -31.28 -2.21 19.19
N LEU A 52 -31.18 -3.54 19.26
CA LEU A 52 -32.25 -4.39 19.74
C LEU A 52 -32.17 -4.51 21.26
N SER A 53 -33.29 -4.31 21.95
CA SER A 53 -33.36 -4.41 23.40
C SER A 53 -33.34 -5.86 23.91
N ASN A 54 -33.61 -6.83 23.03
CA ASN A 54 -33.58 -8.26 23.35
C ASN A 54 -33.19 -9.03 22.07
N VAL A 55 -32.07 -9.73 22.12
CA VAL A 55 -31.50 -10.47 20.98
C VAL A 55 -31.34 -11.92 21.39
N SER A 56 -31.78 -12.86 20.55
CA SER A 56 -31.61 -14.29 20.83
C SER A 56 -30.15 -14.70 20.74
N GLN A 57 -29.77 -15.74 21.50
CA GLN A 57 -28.42 -16.30 21.44
C GLN A 57 -28.05 -16.74 20.02
N GLU A 58 -29.00 -17.29 19.28
CA GLU A 58 -28.84 -17.72 17.89
C GLU A 58 -28.37 -16.60 16.95
N VAL A 59 -28.82 -15.35 17.16
CA VAL A 59 -28.34 -14.20 16.39
C VAL A 59 -26.86 -13.92 16.66
N TYR A 60 -26.43 -14.03 17.92
CA TYR A 60 -25.03 -13.86 18.30
C TYR A 60 -24.17 -14.99 17.74
N ASP A 61 -24.63 -16.24 17.82
CA ASP A 61 -23.88 -17.39 17.31
C ASP A 61 -23.63 -17.25 15.79
N PHE A 62 -24.65 -16.92 15.00
CA PHE A 62 -24.49 -16.67 13.56
C PHE A 62 -23.63 -15.44 13.25
N PHE A 63 -23.70 -14.40 14.07
CA PHE A 63 -22.86 -13.21 13.91
C PHE A 63 -21.39 -13.54 14.17
N ASP A 64 -21.10 -14.27 15.25
CA ASP A 64 -19.75 -14.67 15.65
C ASP A 64 -19.12 -15.64 14.65
N ASP A 65 -19.90 -16.60 14.14
CA ASP A 65 -19.48 -17.48 13.04
C ASP A 65 -19.11 -16.66 11.79
N GLY A 66 -19.95 -15.69 11.42
CA GLY A 66 -19.66 -14.79 10.31
C GLY A 66 -18.40 -13.95 10.55
N ALA A 67 -18.19 -13.47 11.78
CA ALA A 67 -17.00 -12.71 12.15
C ALA A 67 -15.72 -13.56 12.12
N LYS A 68 -15.79 -14.82 12.54
CA LYS A 68 -14.70 -15.79 12.47
C LYS A 68 -14.31 -16.09 11.04
N GLU A 69 -15.29 -16.37 10.17
CA GLU A 69 -15.05 -16.60 8.75
C GLU A 69 -14.52 -15.33 8.05
N THR A 70 -14.94 -14.13 8.49
CA THR A 70 -14.36 -12.87 8.02
C THR A 70 -12.86 -12.79 8.33
N ALA A 71 -12.44 -13.21 9.53
CA ALA A 71 -11.03 -13.22 9.90
C ALA A 71 -10.23 -14.22 9.06
N MET A 72 -10.80 -15.41 8.79
CA MET A 72 -10.16 -16.42 7.93
C MET A 72 -10.07 -15.96 6.47
N LEU A 73 -11.09 -15.26 5.95
CA LEU A 73 -11.05 -14.61 4.64
C LEU A 73 -9.86 -13.64 4.53
N VAL A 74 -9.65 -12.78 5.54
CA VAL A 74 -8.52 -11.84 5.55
C VAL A 74 -7.18 -12.60 5.53
N GLN A 75 -7.03 -13.63 6.37
CA GLN A 75 -5.80 -14.42 6.41
C GLN A 75 -5.53 -15.17 5.11
N ALA A 76 -6.55 -15.74 4.47
CA ALA A 76 -6.41 -16.42 3.19
C ALA A 76 -6.02 -15.43 2.09
N ALA A 77 -6.59 -14.23 2.09
CA ALA A 77 -6.24 -13.18 1.15
C ALA A 77 -4.81 -12.65 1.33
N GLU A 78 -4.34 -12.48 2.57
CA GLU A 78 -2.95 -12.12 2.86
C GLU A 78 -1.93 -13.15 2.36
N LYS A 79 -2.36 -14.42 2.25
CA LYS A 79 -1.56 -15.54 1.72
C LYS A 79 -1.78 -15.77 0.21
N GLU A 80 -2.54 -14.90 -0.45
CA GLU A 80 -2.93 -15.03 -1.87
C GLU A 80 -3.66 -16.36 -2.18
N ASP A 81 -4.27 -17.01 -1.17
CA ASP A 81 -5.06 -18.22 -1.34
C ASP A 81 -6.50 -17.87 -1.75
N ALA A 82 -6.66 -17.66 -3.06
CA ALA A 82 -7.93 -17.25 -3.63
C ALA A 82 -9.07 -18.28 -3.44
N SER A 83 -8.74 -19.57 -3.35
CA SER A 83 -9.74 -20.63 -3.18
C SER A 83 -10.31 -20.59 -1.77
N SER A 84 -9.44 -20.60 -0.76
CA SER A 84 -9.85 -20.54 0.64
C SER A 84 -10.52 -19.21 0.97
N ALA A 85 -10.01 -18.09 0.44
CA ALA A 85 -10.62 -16.79 0.63
C ALA A 85 -12.06 -16.76 0.08
N LYS A 86 -12.30 -17.30 -1.13
CA LYS A 86 -13.65 -17.38 -1.69
C LYS A 86 -14.58 -18.26 -0.84
N GLN A 87 -14.07 -19.37 -0.31
CA GLN A 87 -14.85 -20.24 0.58
C GLN A 87 -15.24 -19.51 1.87
N HIS A 88 -14.28 -18.88 2.55
CA HIS A 88 -14.53 -18.12 3.78
C HIS A 88 -15.47 -16.94 3.55
N PHE A 89 -15.38 -16.27 2.40
CA PHE A 89 -16.35 -15.24 2.00
C PHE A 89 -17.78 -15.79 1.95
N ILE A 90 -17.99 -16.93 1.29
CA ILE A 90 -19.32 -17.54 1.16
C ILE A 90 -19.84 -17.94 2.54
N SER A 91 -19.03 -18.60 3.36
CA SER A 91 -19.39 -19.01 4.72
C SER A 91 -19.79 -17.82 5.59
N ALA A 92 -18.98 -16.75 5.58
CA ALA A 92 -19.29 -15.53 6.34
C ALA A 92 -20.62 -14.91 5.92
N MET A 93 -20.87 -14.83 4.61
CA MET A 93 -22.10 -14.24 4.08
C MET A 93 -23.34 -15.10 4.36
N ILE A 94 -23.20 -16.42 4.42
CA ILE A 94 -24.28 -17.33 4.85
C ILE A 94 -24.61 -17.09 6.32
N ALA A 95 -23.59 -17.05 7.20
CA ALA A 95 -23.81 -16.84 8.62
C ALA A 95 -24.47 -15.47 8.90
N PHE A 96 -23.97 -14.40 8.28
CA PHE A 96 -24.60 -13.08 8.39
C PHE A 96 -26.04 -13.05 7.83
N LYS A 97 -26.35 -13.86 6.82
CA LYS A 97 -27.73 -14.05 6.33
C LYS A 97 -28.62 -14.66 7.39
N GLN A 98 -28.15 -15.71 8.04
CA GLN A 98 -28.91 -16.39 9.08
C GLN A 98 -29.16 -15.48 10.28
N ALA A 99 -28.13 -14.75 10.74
CA ALA A 99 -28.27 -13.72 11.78
C ALA A 99 -29.33 -12.67 11.44
N SER A 100 -29.30 -12.13 10.21
CA SER A 100 -30.28 -11.13 9.78
C SER A 100 -31.71 -11.66 9.64
N LEU A 101 -31.86 -12.94 9.26
CA LEU A 101 -33.18 -13.59 9.19
C LEU A 101 -33.73 -13.79 10.60
N ALA A 102 -32.93 -14.30 11.53
CA ALA A 102 -33.33 -14.49 12.93
C ALA A 102 -33.72 -13.15 13.61
N ILE A 103 -33.02 -12.05 13.30
CA ILE A 103 -33.44 -10.69 13.70
C ILE A 103 -34.81 -10.33 13.12
N SER A 104 -35.04 -10.62 11.85
CA SER A 104 -36.31 -10.27 11.18
C SER A 104 -37.48 -11.11 11.69
N GLU A 105 -37.25 -12.39 11.99
CA GLU A 105 -38.26 -13.31 12.52
C GLU A 105 -38.68 -12.94 13.95
N SER A 106 -37.71 -12.56 14.80
CA SER A 106 -37.98 -12.06 16.16
C SER A 106 -38.74 -10.73 16.19
N GLU A 107 -38.56 -9.85 15.20
CA GLU A 107 -39.40 -8.65 15.02
C GLU A 107 -40.82 -8.98 14.51
N SER A 108 -40.96 -10.01 13.66
CA SER A 108 -42.21 -10.37 12.97
C SER A 108 -43.26 -11.05 13.85
N GLN A 109 -42.86 -11.66 14.97
CA GLN A 109 -43.78 -12.27 15.94
C GLN A 109 -44.73 -11.27 16.64
N LYS A 110 -44.64 -9.96 16.35
CA LYS A 110 -45.54 -8.92 16.87
C LYS A 110 -46.76 -8.60 15.98
N THR A 111 -46.90 -9.18 14.78
CA THR A 111 -48.11 -8.99 13.95
C THR A 111 -48.34 -10.15 12.99
N PRO A 112 -49.51 -10.83 13.02
CA PRO A 112 -49.85 -11.82 12.03
C PRO A 112 -50.30 -11.09 10.75
N GLN A 113 -49.43 -10.99 9.76
CA GLN A 113 -49.85 -10.57 8.42
C GLN A 113 -49.50 -11.66 7.41
N ALA A 114 -50.57 -12.21 6.83
CA ALA A 114 -50.52 -13.20 5.78
C ALA A 114 -49.55 -12.80 4.66
N ALA A 115 -48.78 -13.77 4.21
CA ALA A 115 -47.81 -13.68 3.14
C ALA A 115 -48.46 -13.23 1.81
N THR A 116 -48.66 -11.92 1.65
CA THR A 116 -48.74 -11.28 0.35
C THR A 116 -47.34 -10.75 0.07
N TYR A 117 -46.59 -11.48 -0.77
CA TYR A 117 -45.32 -11.02 -1.29
C TYR A 117 -45.60 -9.75 -2.10
N ASP A 118 -45.45 -8.57 -1.49
CA ASP A 118 -45.78 -7.30 -2.12
C ASP A 118 -44.75 -6.97 -3.20
N HIS A 119 -45.07 -7.37 -4.44
CA HIS A 119 -44.27 -7.07 -5.62
C HIS A 119 -44.01 -5.56 -5.78
N SER A 120 -44.83 -4.68 -5.18
CA SER A 120 -44.64 -3.23 -5.19
C SER A 120 -43.37 -2.81 -4.45
N GLN A 121 -43.06 -3.44 -3.32
CA GLN A 121 -41.80 -3.20 -2.59
C GLN A 121 -40.60 -3.63 -3.43
N THR A 122 -40.73 -4.73 -4.18
CA THR A 122 -39.65 -5.22 -5.04
C THR A 122 -39.37 -4.26 -6.20
N ILE A 123 -40.40 -3.70 -6.83
CA ILE A 123 -40.23 -2.69 -7.89
C ILE A 123 -39.55 -1.43 -7.35
N ILE A 124 -39.97 -0.94 -6.18
CA ILE A 124 -39.34 0.24 -5.53
C ILE A 124 -37.84 -0.02 -5.28
N LYS A 125 -37.47 -1.25 -4.88
CA LYS A 125 -36.04 -1.63 -4.72
C LYS A 125 -35.29 -1.56 -6.05
N TYR A 126 -35.84 -2.11 -7.13
CA TYR A 126 -35.20 -2.04 -8.44
C TYR A 126 -35.08 -0.61 -8.95
N GLU A 127 -36.10 0.23 -8.78
CA GLU A 127 -36.05 1.65 -9.13
C GLU A 127 -34.89 2.36 -8.40
N ASN A 128 -34.75 2.14 -7.10
CA ASN A 128 -33.65 2.73 -6.33
C ASN A 128 -32.28 2.21 -6.77
N ASN A 129 -32.17 0.93 -7.14
CA ASN A 129 -30.93 0.37 -7.66
C ASN A 129 -30.58 0.95 -9.03
N ILE A 130 -31.54 1.12 -9.94
CA ILE A 130 -31.33 1.75 -11.24
C ILE A 130 -30.87 3.20 -11.08
N LYS A 131 -31.49 3.98 -10.17
CA LYS A 131 -31.03 5.34 -9.82
C LYS A 131 -29.58 5.36 -9.36
N LYS A 132 -29.16 4.39 -8.52
CA LYS A 132 -27.76 4.25 -8.09
C LYS A 132 -26.83 3.92 -9.26
N LEU A 133 -27.22 3.00 -10.14
CA LEU A 133 -26.42 2.65 -11.34
C LEU A 133 -26.24 3.87 -12.25
N LYS A 134 -27.29 4.68 -12.48
CA LYS A 134 -27.21 5.95 -13.21
C LYS A 134 -26.25 6.94 -12.56
N LEU A 135 -26.31 7.11 -11.24
CA LEU A 135 -25.38 7.97 -10.50
C LEU A 135 -23.93 7.51 -10.63
N ILE A 136 -23.68 6.20 -10.52
CA ILE A 136 -22.35 5.60 -10.70
C ILE A 136 -21.86 5.83 -12.13
N SER A 137 -22.73 5.61 -13.13
CA SER A 137 -22.43 5.88 -14.54
C SER A 137 -21.97 7.32 -14.75
N GLY A 138 -22.70 8.29 -14.21
CA GLY A 138 -22.34 9.72 -14.25
C GLY A 138 -20.99 10.00 -13.58
N LYS A 139 -20.73 9.44 -12.39
CA LYS A 139 -19.43 9.60 -11.70
C LYS A 139 -18.25 8.99 -12.46
N LEU A 140 -18.49 7.92 -13.20
CA LEU A 140 -17.48 7.25 -14.02
C LEU A 140 -17.35 7.85 -15.42
N ASN A 141 -18.20 8.83 -15.79
CA ASN A 141 -18.42 9.27 -17.18
C ASN A 141 -18.65 8.09 -18.14
N ALA A 142 -19.34 7.05 -17.66
CA ALA A 142 -19.70 5.89 -18.46
C ALA A 142 -20.94 6.21 -19.31
N ASN A 143 -20.81 6.01 -20.62
CA ASN A 143 -21.87 6.24 -21.60
C ASN A 143 -22.80 5.01 -21.70
N ILE A 144 -23.45 4.65 -20.59
CA ILE A 144 -24.37 3.51 -20.51
C ILE A 144 -25.76 3.95 -20.95
N ASP A 145 -26.39 3.19 -21.84
CA ASP A 145 -27.80 3.36 -22.19
C ASP A 145 -28.69 2.70 -21.12
N PHE A 146 -29.61 3.47 -20.53
CA PHE A 146 -30.58 2.99 -19.54
C PHE A 146 -32.00 2.85 -20.10
N ASN A 147 -32.24 3.15 -21.39
CA ASN A 147 -33.57 3.17 -21.98
C ASN A 147 -34.30 1.83 -21.81
N GLN A 148 -33.63 0.71 -22.05
CA GLN A 148 -34.23 -0.62 -21.93
C GLN A 148 -34.67 -0.94 -20.50
N ILE A 149 -33.82 -0.66 -19.50
CA ILE A 149 -34.15 -0.95 -18.10
C ILE A 149 -35.21 0.01 -17.54
N ASP A 150 -35.25 1.25 -18.05
CA ASP A 150 -36.30 2.22 -17.71
C ASP A 150 -37.66 1.77 -18.27
N GLN A 151 -37.71 1.35 -19.54
CA GLN A 151 -38.93 0.79 -20.15
C GLN A 151 -39.43 -0.46 -19.41
N LEU A 152 -38.53 -1.36 -19.00
CA LEU A 152 -38.89 -2.53 -18.20
C LEU A 152 -39.44 -2.13 -16.82
N LEU A 153 -38.89 -1.10 -16.19
CA LEU A 153 -39.37 -0.60 -14.91
C LEU A 153 -40.79 -0.03 -15.02
N ASP A 154 -41.06 0.74 -16.07
CA ASP A 154 -42.39 1.29 -16.34
C ASP A 154 -43.42 0.18 -16.61
N LEU A 155 -43.04 -0.83 -17.42
CA LEU A 155 -43.88 -1.99 -17.69
C LEU A 155 -44.19 -2.79 -16.40
N ALA A 156 -43.23 -2.92 -15.50
CA ALA A 156 -43.45 -3.61 -14.22
C ALA A 156 -44.47 -2.86 -13.34
N LYS A 157 -44.39 -1.52 -13.30
CA LYS A 157 -45.35 -0.67 -12.58
C LYS A 157 -46.76 -0.82 -13.17
N GLU A 158 -46.87 -0.83 -14.49
CA GLU A 158 -48.14 -1.05 -15.19
C GLU A 158 -48.74 -2.43 -14.88
N ASN A 159 -47.95 -3.50 -14.94
CA ASN A 159 -48.42 -4.86 -14.64
C ASN A 159 -48.92 -5.02 -13.20
N ILE A 160 -48.27 -4.38 -12.22
CA ILE A 160 -48.78 -4.35 -10.84
C ILE A 160 -50.12 -3.64 -10.76
N SER A 161 -50.26 -2.47 -11.41
CA SER A 161 -51.51 -1.71 -11.37
C SER A 161 -52.71 -2.48 -11.94
N LYS A 162 -52.45 -3.42 -12.86
CA LYS A 162 -53.45 -4.31 -13.48
C LYS A 162 -53.68 -5.61 -12.72
N GLY A 163 -52.95 -5.89 -11.64
CA GLY A 163 -53.03 -7.15 -10.90
C GLY A 163 -52.40 -8.36 -11.61
N SER A 164 -51.57 -8.11 -12.62
CA SER A 164 -50.96 -9.11 -13.49
C SER A 164 -49.72 -9.76 -12.86
N ILE A 165 -49.92 -10.68 -11.91
CA ILE A 165 -48.85 -11.23 -11.07
C ILE A 165 -47.75 -11.96 -11.88
N GLU A 166 -48.12 -12.89 -12.76
CA GLU A 166 -47.11 -13.68 -13.51
C GLU A 166 -46.29 -12.83 -14.49
N GLN A 167 -46.94 -11.90 -15.18
CA GLN A 167 -46.27 -10.94 -16.07
C GLN A 167 -45.37 -9.98 -15.26
N THR A 168 -45.79 -9.58 -14.06
CA THR A 168 -44.96 -8.79 -13.15
C THR A 168 -43.69 -9.55 -12.77
N LYS A 169 -43.78 -10.85 -12.42
CA LYS A 169 -42.62 -11.68 -12.09
C LYS A 169 -41.66 -11.80 -13.27
N GLU A 170 -42.17 -12.02 -14.48
CA GLU A 170 -41.35 -12.13 -15.68
C GLU A 170 -40.58 -10.83 -15.95
N VAL A 171 -41.26 -9.68 -15.91
CA VAL A 171 -40.63 -8.37 -16.13
C VAL A 171 -39.60 -8.05 -15.05
N ILE A 172 -39.88 -8.37 -13.78
CA ILE A 172 -38.91 -8.25 -12.69
C ILE A 172 -37.66 -9.10 -12.96
N GLY A 173 -37.82 -10.32 -13.49
CA GLY A 173 -36.71 -11.16 -13.91
C GLY A 173 -35.83 -10.50 -14.98
N LYS A 174 -36.46 -9.85 -15.97
CA LYS A 174 -35.76 -9.08 -17.03
C LYS A 174 -35.02 -7.87 -16.46
N ILE A 175 -35.64 -7.09 -15.57
CA ILE A 175 -34.99 -5.96 -14.88
C ILE A 175 -33.75 -6.45 -14.11
N SER A 176 -33.86 -7.59 -13.42
CA SER A 176 -32.75 -8.19 -12.67
C SER A 176 -31.58 -8.56 -13.59
N SER A 177 -31.85 -9.20 -14.73
CA SER A 177 -30.84 -9.57 -15.71
C SER A 177 -30.14 -8.34 -16.30
N GLU A 178 -30.91 -7.36 -16.77
CA GLU A 178 -30.39 -6.12 -17.36
C GLU A 178 -29.56 -5.31 -16.34
N GLY A 179 -30.07 -5.18 -15.11
CA GLY A 179 -29.39 -4.48 -14.03
C GLY A 179 -28.03 -5.12 -13.69
N LYS A 180 -27.94 -6.46 -13.74
CA LYS A 180 -26.68 -7.19 -13.55
C LYS A 180 -25.67 -6.90 -14.66
N GLN A 181 -26.12 -6.83 -15.91
CA GLN A 181 -25.25 -6.53 -17.05
C GLN A 181 -24.69 -5.11 -16.96
N ILE A 182 -25.56 -4.12 -16.68
CA ILE A 182 -25.15 -2.74 -16.44
C ILE A 182 -24.14 -2.65 -15.29
N GLN A 183 -24.43 -3.31 -14.16
CA GLN A 183 -23.53 -3.32 -13.00
C GLN A 183 -22.15 -3.91 -13.35
N LYS A 184 -22.12 -5.02 -14.09
CA LYS A 184 -20.86 -5.65 -14.53
C LYS A 184 -20.05 -4.70 -15.40
N LEU A 185 -20.68 -4.05 -16.37
CA LEU A 185 -20.01 -3.10 -17.25
C LEU A 185 -19.46 -1.87 -16.48
N LEU A 186 -20.25 -1.31 -15.56
CA LEU A 186 -19.80 -0.22 -14.69
C LEU A 186 -18.61 -0.62 -13.80
N TYR A 187 -18.59 -1.86 -13.30
CA TYR A 187 -17.47 -2.40 -12.54
C TYR A 187 -16.20 -2.50 -13.40
N GLU A 188 -16.32 -3.03 -14.63
CA GLU A 188 -15.19 -3.13 -15.56
C GLU A 188 -14.63 -1.75 -15.93
N ILE A 189 -15.48 -0.76 -16.21
CA ILE A 189 -15.09 0.63 -16.45
C ILE A 189 -14.39 1.24 -15.22
N SER A 190 -14.92 0.98 -14.02
CA SER A 190 -14.30 1.42 -12.76
C SER A 190 -12.88 0.86 -12.62
N GLU A 191 -12.68 -0.43 -12.83
CA GLU A 191 -11.36 -1.05 -12.73
C GLU A 191 -10.39 -0.51 -13.80
N GLN A 192 -10.86 -0.31 -15.04
CA GLN A 192 -10.09 0.34 -16.10
C GLN A 192 -9.67 1.77 -15.72
N ASN A 193 -10.58 2.55 -15.15
CA ASN A 193 -10.28 3.91 -14.69
C ASN A 193 -9.27 3.91 -13.53
N ARG A 194 -9.34 2.93 -12.60
CA ARG A 194 -8.37 2.78 -11.51
C ARG A 194 -6.98 2.47 -12.04
N ILE A 195 -6.84 1.52 -12.97
CA ILE A 195 -5.52 1.20 -13.55
C ILE A 195 -4.98 2.37 -14.38
N HIS A 196 -5.83 3.09 -15.11
CA HIS A 196 -5.39 4.27 -15.88
C HIS A 196 -4.82 5.36 -14.95
N LYS A 197 -5.53 5.70 -13.88
CA LYS A 197 -5.03 6.65 -12.86
C LYS A 197 -3.75 6.16 -12.18
N ALA A 198 -3.67 4.86 -11.88
CA ALA A 198 -2.47 4.28 -11.29
C ALA A 198 -1.27 4.34 -12.25
N LYS A 199 -1.47 4.12 -13.55
CA LYS A 199 -0.42 4.28 -14.57
C LYS A 199 0.04 5.73 -14.70
N GLN A 200 -0.88 6.71 -14.68
CA GLN A 200 -0.52 8.13 -14.64
C GLN A 200 0.32 8.47 -13.42
N PHE A 201 -0.05 7.95 -12.24
CA PHE A 201 0.71 8.10 -11.01
C PHE A 201 2.12 7.50 -11.14
N VAL A 202 2.23 6.27 -11.64
CA VAL A 202 3.51 5.59 -11.91
C VAL A 202 4.40 6.43 -12.82
N GLN A 203 3.85 6.98 -13.91
CA GLN A 203 4.62 7.76 -14.88
C GLN A 203 5.22 9.01 -14.25
N LYS A 204 4.46 9.72 -13.39
CA LYS A 204 4.96 10.86 -12.61
C LYS A 204 6.05 10.47 -11.61
N HIS A 205 6.02 9.23 -11.10
CA HIS A 205 7.01 8.73 -10.14
C HIS A 205 8.26 8.13 -10.78
N ALA A 206 8.26 7.82 -12.07
CA ALA A 206 9.40 7.23 -12.77
C ALA A 206 10.66 8.11 -12.74
N GLU A 207 10.51 9.44 -12.76
CA GLU A 207 11.63 10.40 -12.66
C GLU A 207 12.31 10.37 -11.29
N ARG A 208 11.52 10.18 -10.22
CA ARG A 208 12.06 10.03 -8.86
C ARG A 208 12.87 8.75 -8.74
N ILE A 209 12.43 7.68 -9.38
CA ILE A 209 13.16 6.41 -9.40
C ILE A 209 14.49 6.58 -10.16
N ASN A 210 14.53 7.31 -11.27
CA ASN A 210 15.81 7.63 -11.94
C ASN A 210 16.80 8.34 -11.02
N SER A 211 16.30 9.33 -10.27
CA SER A 211 17.11 10.08 -9.31
C SER A 211 17.63 9.18 -8.19
N LEU A 212 16.82 8.20 -7.76
CA LEU A 212 17.23 7.22 -6.74
C LEU A 212 18.26 6.21 -7.28
N ILE A 213 18.10 5.75 -8.54
CA ILE A 213 19.09 4.90 -9.22
C ILE A 213 20.44 5.62 -9.30
N LEU A 214 20.44 6.90 -9.67
CA LEU A 214 21.66 7.69 -9.75
C LEU A 214 22.32 7.81 -8.37
N GLN A 215 21.55 8.13 -7.33
CA GLN A 215 22.06 8.17 -5.95
C GLN A 215 22.66 6.84 -5.51
N ALA A 216 21.97 5.73 -5.77
CA ALA A 216 22.48 4.39 -5.44
C ALA A 216 23.84 4.15 -6.11
N LYS A 217 24.01 4.49 -7.40
CA LYS A 217 25.30 4.40 -8.09
C LYS A 217 26.36 5.32 -7.47
N THR A 218 26.01 6.56 -7.14
CA THR A 218 26.92 7.51 -6.48
C THR A 218 27.42 6.99 -5.14
N PHE A 219 26.60 6.25 -4.41
CA PHE A 219 26.97 5.58 -3.16
C PHE A 219 27.60 4.20 -3.35
N GLY A 220 27.88 3.75 -4.58
CA GLY A 220 28.48 2.43 -4.84
C GLY A 220 27.55 1.25 -4.58
N LEU A 221 26.24 1.47 -4.59
CA LEU A 221 25.20 0.44 -4.41
C LEU A 221 24.72 -0.09 -5.77
N ASP A 222 25.63 -0.67 -6.55
CA ASP A 222 25.34 -1.08 -7.94
C ASP A 222 24.21 -2.10 -8.05
N GLU A 223 24.16 -3.10 -7.15
CA GLU A 223 23.07 -4.08 -7.09
C GLU A 223 21.72 -3.38 -6.85
N THR A 224 21.66 -2.48 -5.87
CA THR A 224 20.46 -1.71 -5.57
C THR A 224 20.04 -0.80 -6.73
N ALA A 225 21.01 -0.21 -7.44
CA ALA A 225 20.73 0.58 -8.64
C ALA A 225 20.14 -0.28 -9.77
N ASN A 226 20.63 -1.51 -9.95
CA ASN A 226 20.12 -2.45 -10.93
C ASN A 226 18.71 -2.94 -10.56
N ASP A 227 18.47 -3.30 -9.31
CA ASP A 227 17.15 -3.71 -8.82
C ASP A 227 16.11 -2.60 -9.00
N LEU A 228 16.47 -1.35 -8.65
CA LEU A 228 15.62 -0.18 -8.89
C LEU A 228 15.32 0.03 -10.38
N ALA A 229 16.28 -0.22 -11.27
CA ALA A 229 16.06 -0.14 -12.71
C ALA A 229 15.09 -1.22 -13.22
N VAL A 230 15.22 -2.45 -12.73
CA VAL A 230 14.30 -3.56 -13.02
C VAL A 230 12.89 -3.23 -12.49
N SER A 231 12.77 -2.81 -11.23
CA SER A 231 11.49 -2.43 -10.64
C SER A 231 10.83 -1.28 -11.39
N LYS A 232 11.59 -0.30 -11.88
CA LYS A 232 11.06 0.78 -12.74
C LYS A 232 10.43 0.22 -14.02
N ILE A 233 11.10 -0.71 -14.71
CA ILE A 233 10.58 -1.34 -15.93
C ILE A 233 9.29 -2.10 -15.61
N GLN A 234 9.31 -2.92 -14.57
CA GLN A 234 8.14 -3.71 -14.13
C GLN A 234 6.97 -2.80 -13.72
N LEU A 235 7.24 -1.69 -13.05
CA LEU A 235 6.24 -0.70 -12.65
C LEU A 235 5.57 -0.04 -13.87
N LEU A 236 6.36 0.31 -14.89
CA LEU A 236 5.84 0.89 -16.15
C LEU A 236 5.04 -0.11 -16.98
N GLN A 237 5.37 -1.41 -16.89
CA GLN A 237 4.68 -2.49 -17.59
C GLN A 237 3.48 -3.06 -16.82
N ALA A 238 3.28 -2.67 -15.57
CA ALA A 238 2.23 -3.21 -14.71
C ALA A 238 0.83 -2.93 -15.26
N ASN A 239 -0.02 -3.95 -15.24
CA ASN A 239 -1.40 -3.89 -15.74
C ASN A 239 -2.45 -4.04 -14.64
N THR A 240 -2.03 -4.20 -13.38
CA THR A 240 -2.91 -4.27 -12.22
C THR A 240 -2.40 -3.37 -11.10
N THR A 241 -3.30 -2.94 -10.22
CA THR A 241 -2.93 -2.15 -9.04
C THR A 241 -2.12 -2.95 -8.03
N GLY A 242 -2.29 -4.28 -7.97
CA GLY A 242 -1.52 -5.18 -7.12
C GLY A 242 -0.04 -5.21 -7.52
N GLN A 243 0.24 -5.37 -8.82
CA GLN A 243 1.60 -5.28 -9.37
C GLN A 243 2.25 -3.92 -9.07
N ILE A 244 1.51 -2.83 -9.27
CA ILE A 244 1.99 -1.48 -8.94
C ILE A 244 2.35 -1.36 -7.45
N LYS A 245 1.48 -1.83 -6.55
CA LYS A 245 1.69 -1.82 -5.10
C LYS A 245 2.92 -2.63 -4.70
N GLN A 246 3.10 -3.83 -5.26
CA GLN A 246 4.24 -4.69 -4.99
C GLN A 246 5.57 -4.02 -5.40
N GLN A 247 5.62 -3.45 -6.61
CA GLN A 247 6.82 -2.75 -7.08
C GLN A 247 7.15 -1.52 -6.23
N PHE A 248 6.15 -0.75 -5.79
CA PHE A 248 6.38 0.35 -4.86
C PHE A 248 6.94 -0.12 -3.51
N LYS A 249 6.51 -1.28 -2.97
CA LYS A 249 7.12 -1.83 -1.75
C LYS A 249 8.62 -2.11 -1.94
N ILE A 250 9.00 -2.72 -3.06
CA ILE A 250 10.40 -3.01 -3.39
C ILE A 250 11.20 -1.70 -3.51
N ILE A 251 10.67 -0.71 -4.23
CA ILE A 251 11.31 0.60 -4.40
C ILE A 251 11.51 1.29 -3.04
N ILE A 252 10.55 1.22 -2.12
CA ILE A 252 10.65 1.81 -0.78
C ILE A 252 11.78 1.16 0.03
N ILE A 253 11.92 -0.17 -0.02
CA ILE A 253 12.99 -0.89 0.67
C ILE A 253 14.37 -0.43 0.15
N HIS A 254 14.54 -0.35 -1.16
CA HIS A 254 15.79 0.13 -1.75
C HIS A 254 16.04 1.62 -1.45
N GLN A 255 14.98 2.44 -1.41
CA GLN A 255 15.09 3.84 -1.01
C GLN A 255 15.61 3.96 0.43
N GLN A 256 15.09 3.15 1.36
CA GLN A 256 15.57 3.13 2.74
C GLN A 256 17.05 2.72 2.82
N LYS A 257 17.47 1.73 2.05
CA LYS A 257 18.89 1.31 1.98
C LYS A 257 19.80 2.43 1.48
N VAL A 258 19.39 3.17 0.46
CA VAL A 258 20.15 4.33 -0.05
C VAL A 258 20.26 5.42 1.01
N GLU A 259 19.16 5.74 1.71
CA GLU A 259 19.19 6.77 2.77
C GLU A 259 20.07 6.34 3.95
N GLN A 260 20.01 5.08 4.36
CA GLN A 260 20.86 4.55 5.43
C GLN A 260 22.36 4.68 5.10
N VAL A 261 22.75 4.39 3.87
CA VAL A 261 24.16 4.52 3.44
C VAL A 261 24.58 5.98 3.39
N LYS A 262 23.69 6.88 2.95
CA LYS A 262 23.94 8.32 2.99
C LYS A 262 24.20 8.82 4.41
N GLU A 263 23.37 8.41 5.38
CA GLU A 263 23.57 8.76 6.80
C GLU A 263 24.87 8.19 7.35
N THR A 264 25.16 6.92 7.06
CA THR A 264 26.40 6.24 7.48
C THR A 264 27.64 6.93 6.93
N ASN A 265 27.61 7.31 5.65
CA ASN A 265 28.70 8.02 4.99
C ASN A 265 28.92 9.41 5.61
N GLN A 266 27.84 10.13 5.91
CA GLN A 266 27.94 11.42 6.59
C GLN A 266 28.54 11.28 8.00
N ALA A 267 28.16 10.23 8.74
CA ALA A 267 28.73 9.96 10.06
C ALA A 267 30.23 9.62 9.99
N GLU A 268 30.67 8.83 8.99
CA GLU A 268 32.09 8.49 8.82
C GLU A 268 32.92 9.73 8.45
N LEU A 269 32.41 10.63 7.60
CA LEU A 269 33.07 11.90 7.29
C LEU A 269 33.28 12.75 8.56
N LEU A 270 32.24 12.89 9.39
CA LEU A 270 32.32 13.62 10.65
C LEU A 270 33.33 12.97 11.62
N LYS A 271 33.39 11.64 11.67
CA LYS A 271 34.36 10.91 12.48
C LYS A 271 35.79 11.15 12.01
N LEU A 272 36.07 11.13 10.71
CA LEU A 272 37.40 11.43 10.16
C LEU A 272 37.83 12.87 10.49
N GLN A 273 36.91 13.83 10.36
CA GLN A 273 37.15 15.22 10.76
C GLN A 273 37.46 15.32 12.27
N ALA A 274 36.68 14.63 13.11
CA ALA A 274 36.89 14.62 14.56
C ALA A 274 38.23 13.97 14.97
N LEU A 275 38.75 13.02 14.20
CA LEU A 275 40.09 12.44 14.41
C LEU A 275 41.22 13.40 14.02
N LEU A 276 41.01 14.23 13.00
CA LEU A 276 42.02 15.13 12.47
C LEU A 276 42.19 16.41 13.31
N VAL A 277 41.09 17.00 13.79
CA VAL A 277 41.08 18.27 14.54
C VAL A 277 42.04 18.26 15.76
N PRO A 278 42.08 17.22 16.62
CA PRO A 278 43.01 17.17 17.74
C PRO A 278 44.49 17.10 17.31
N LEU A 279 44.77 16.46 16.17
CA LEU A 279 46.13 16.35 15.63
C LEU A 279 46.61 17.70 15.11
N GLU A 280 45.74 18.44 14.42
CA GLU A 280 46.02 19.80 13.98
C GLU A 280 46.29 20.74 15.16
N LYS A 281 45.44 20.71 16.18
CA LYS A 281 45.65 21.49 17.42
C LYS A 281 46.94 21.09 18.15
N LYS A 282 47.34 19.82 18.08
CA LYS A 282 48.62 19.37 18.65
C LYS A 282 49.80 19.89 17.83
N ALA A 283 49.72 19.82 16.51
CA ALA A 283 50.76 20.35 15.62
C ALA A 283 50.97 21.87 15.83
N GLN A 284 49.87 22.64 15.95
CA GLN A 284 49.91 24.07 16.25
C GLN A 284 50.62 24.37 17.58
N ARG A 285 50.20 23.71 18.68
CA ARG A 285 50.85 23.89 19.99
C ARG A 285 52.34 23.55 19.97
N LEU A 286 52.74 22.45 19.32
CA LEU A 286 54.15 22.08 19.20
C LEU A 286 54.95 23.06 18.35
N ALA A 287 54.33 23.69 17.36
CA ALA A 287 54.96 24.74 16.57
C ALA A 287 55.12 26.04 17.37
N ASP A 288 54.16 26.39 18.24
CA ASP A 288 54.27 27.54 19.14
C ASP A 288 55.40 27.35 20.18
N ASP A 289 55.59 26.13 20.67
CA ASP A 289 56.64 25.76 21.62
C ASP A 289 58.02 25.52 20.98
N LEU A 290 58.11 25.57 19.64
CA LEU A 290 59.32 25.24 18.90
C LEU A 290 60.40 26.32 19.08
N LYS A 291 61.53 25.92 19.68
CA LYS A 291 62.80 26.69 19.66
C LYS A 291 63.62 26.35 18.41
N GLU A 292 64.80 26.94 18.22
CA GLU A 292 65.70 26.66 17.07
C GLU A 292 66.15 25.18 17.01
N ASN A 293 65.27 24.29 16.53
CA ASN A 293 65.52 22.87 16.33
C ASN A 293 65.05 22.42 14.95
N ASN A 294 66.01 22.32 14.03
CA ASN A 294 65.77 21.98 12.62
C ASN A 294 65.09 20.62 12.42
N THR A 295 65.30 19.66 13.31
CA THR A 295 64.69 18.33 13.20
C THR A 295 63.21 18.36 13.59
N ALA A 296 62.86 19.02 14.69
CA ALA A 296 61.46 19.20 15.09
C ALA A 296 60.68 20.05 14.07
N ASP A 297 61.29 21.13 13.57
CA ASP A 297 60.71 21.97 12.50
C ASP A 297 60.36 21.15 11.25
N TYR A 298 61.29 20.31 10.79
CA TYR A 298 61.07 19.44 9.62
C TYR A 298 59.91 18.45 9.83
N LEU A 299 59.84 17.83 11.01
CA LEU A 299 58.76 16.89 11.34
C LEU A 299 57.40 17.58 11.39
N LEU A 300 57.32 18.78 11.98
CA LEU A 300 56.09 19.57 12.07
C LEU A 300 55.62 20.04 10.69
N LYS A 301 56.51 20.56 9.83
CA LYS A 301 56.18 20.91 8.44
C LYS A 301 55.59 19.73 7.68
N ARG A 302 56.19 18.54 7.83
CA ARG A 302 55.66 17.32 7.21
C ARG A 302 54.29 16.94 7.77
N ALA A 303 54.07 17.09 9.08
CA ALA A 303 52.78 16.81 9.71
C ALA A 303 51.70 17.77 9.20
N PHE A 304 51.98 19.07 9.09
CA PHE A 304 51.04 20.06 8.56
C PHE A 304 50.66 19.78 7.10
N ASN A 305 51.63 19.46 6.25
CA ASN A 305 51.35 19.10 4.86
C ASN A 305 50.40 17.89 4.78
N LEU A 306 50.67 16.84 5.58
CA LEU A 306 49.79 15.66 5.63
C LEU A 306 48.41 15.98 6.18
N ILE A 307 48.29 16.91 7.14
CA ILE A 307 46.98 17.34 7.66
C ILE A 307 46.16 18.01 6.56
N GLU A 308 46.75 18.93 5.79
CA GLU A 308 46.07 19.58 4.67
C GLU A 308 45.70 18.60 3.56
N GLU A 309 46.58 17.65 3.25
CA GLU A 309 46.25 16.54 2.34
C GLU A 309 45.05 15.74 2.84
N VAL A 310 45.01 15.38 4.12
CA VAL A 310 43.87 14.61 4.68
C VAL A 310 42.58 15.44 4.67
N LYS A 311 42.63 16.75 4.94
CA LYS A 311 41.45 17.62 4.81
C LYS A 311 40.90 17.59 3.38
N GLN A 312 41.79 17.68 2.39
CA GLN A 312 41.40 17.63 0.99
C GLN A 312 40.84 16.25 0.61
N ASP A 313 41.47 15.16 1.05
CA ASP A 313 40.98 13.79 0.83
C ASP A 313 39.56 13.61 1.42
N ILE A 314 39.31 14.09 2.64
CA ILE A 314 37.99 14.05 3.27
C ILE A 314 36.95 14.83 2.46
N LYS A 315 37.33 16.01 1.93
CA LYS A 315 36.44 16.82 1.09
C LYS A 315 36.11 16.13 -0.23
N GLU A 316 37.06 15.43 -0.82
CA GLU A 316 36.81 14.66 -2.05
C GLU A 316 35.82 13.51 -1.85
N LEU A 317 35.79 12.92 -0.65
CA LEU A 317 34.81 11.89 -0.29
C LEU A 317 33.37 12.41 -0.26
N GLU A 318 33.14 13.72 -0.07
CA GLU A 318 31.79 14.32 -0.18
C GLU A 318 31.25 14.21 -1.62
N TYR A 319 32.14 14.25 -2.63
CA TYR A 319 31.78 14.15 -4.05
C TYR A 319 31.86 12.72 -4.59
N ALA A 320 32.59 11.83 -3.91
CA ALA A 320 32.74 10.43 -4.27
C ALA A 320 32.40 9.49 -3.08
N PRO A 321 31.16 9.56 -2.54
CA PRO A 321 30.82 8.87 -1.30
C PRO A 321 30.84 7.34 -1.41
N GLY A 322 30.78 6.78 -2.63
CA GLY A 322 31.02 5.35 -2.85
C GLY A 322 32.39 4.86 -2.36
N ARG A 323 33.42 5.73 -2.28
CA ARG A 323 34.74 5.39 -1.73
C ARG A 323 34.73 5.20 -0.21
N ILE A 324 33.75 5.77 0.50
CA ILE A 324 33.60 5.62 1.95
C ILE A 324 33.21 4.18 2.29
N ASN A 325 32.44 3.54 1.41
CA ASN A 325 32.03 2.13 1.58
C ASN A 325 33.16 1.13 1.34
N ASP A 326 34.26 1.55 0.70
CA ASP A 326 35.48 0.75 0.60
C ASP A 326 36.37 1.01 1.82
N THR A 327 36.10 0.26 2.89
CA THR A 327 36.85 0.37 4.16
C THR A 327 38.35 0.15 3.95
N LYS A 328 38.74 -0.74 3.04
CA LYS A 328 40.14 -1.01 2.73
C LYS A 328 40.79 0.19 2.06
N TYR A 329 40.12 0.83 1.11
CA TYR A 329 40.60 2.08 0.51
C TYR A 329 40.78 3.16 1.58
N LEU A 330 39.78 3.34 2.46
CA LEU A 330 39.80 4.37 3.49
C LEU A 330 40.97 4.19 4.48
N ASP A 331 41.18 2.95 4.93
CA ASP A 331 42.28 2.61 5.84
C ASP A 331 43.66 2.81 5.19
N LEU A 332 43.82 2.38 3.94
CA LEU A 332 45.10 2.47 3.22
C LEU A 332 45.46 3.89 2.79
N THR A 333 44.47 4.78 2.69
CA THR A 333 44.66 6.19 2.29
C THR A 333 44.63 7.11 3.51
N ILE A 334 43.44 7.56 3.91
CA ILE A 334 43.24 8.54 4.98
C ILE A 334 43.71 7.96 6.32
N GLY A 335 43.36 6.71 6.64
CA GLY A 335 43.75 6.06 7.89
C GLY A 335 45.27 6.02 8.08
N LYS A 336 46.01 5.62 7.04
CA LYS A 336 47.48 5.58 7.03
C LYS A 336 48.09 6.98 7.16
N LYS A 337 47.54 7.99 6.49
CA LYS A 337 48.00 9.39 6.63
C LYS A 337 47.78 9.90 8.06
N ILE A 338 46.60 9.66 8.65
CA ILE A 338 46.30 10.00 10.04
C ILE A 338 47.30 9.34 11.01
N GLN A 339 47.61 8.05 10.81
CA GLN A 339 48.59 7.37 11.64
C GLN A 339 50.01 7.96 11.48
N THR A 340 50.39 8.28 10.24
CA THR A 340 51.69 8.93 9.97
C THR A 340 51.79 10.29 10.65
N ILE A 341 50.71 11.10 10.63
CA ILE A 341 50.65 12.37 11.36
C ILE A 341 50.88 12.14 12.84
N LYS A 342 50.18 11.17 13.46
CA LYS A 342 50.36 10.84 14.89
C LYS A 342 51.81 10.52 15.21
N ASP A 343 52.46 9.67 14.40
CA ASP A 343 53.84 9.25 14.63
C ASP A 343 54.82 10.42 14.48
N LEU A 344 54.61 11.31 13.51
CA LEU A 344 55.43 12.52 13.34
C LEU A 344 55.30 13.45 14.53
N LEU A 345 54.07 13.69 15.01
CA LEU A 345 53.82 14.58 16.15
C LEU A 345 54.41 14.03 17.46
N ILE A 346 54.35 12.72 17.69
CA ILE A 346 55.00 12.08 18.85
C ILE A 346 56.53 12.27 18.81
N LYS A 347 57.14 12.14 17.62
CA LYS A 347 58.58 12.34 17.46
C LYS A 347 58.97 13.80 17.66
N ALA A 348 58.22 14.74 17.10
CA ALA A 348 58.45 16.18 17.26
C ALA A 348 58.33 16.59 18.73
N GLU A 349 57.27 16.16 19.41
CA GLU A 349 57.03 16.43 20.84
C GLU A 349 58.19 15.96 21.72
N LYS A 350 58.70 14.74 21.50
CA LYS A 350 59.87 14.23 22.21
C LYS A 350 61.10 15.12 22.00
N ILE A 351 61.36 15.55 20.78
CA ILE A 351 62.52 16.40 20.50
C ILE A 351 62.36 17.78 21.17
N ILE A 352 61.17 18.38 21.10
CA ILE A 352 60.91 19.71 21.67
C ILE A 352 61.08 19.71 23.20
N TYR A 353 60.52 18.71 23.88
CA TYR A 353 60.49 18.70 25.35
C TYR A 353 61.64 17.91 26.03
N ILE A 354 62.39 17.08 25.30
CA ILE A 354 63.61 16.43 25.84
C ILE A 354 64.86 17.27 25.54
N SER A 355 64.84 18.11 24.50
CA SER A 355 65.95 19.03 24.17
C SER A 355 65.82 20.42 24.82
N SER A 356 64.79 20.62 25.65
CA SER A 356 64.60 21.80 26.50
C SER A 356 65.15 21.53 27.90
#